data_AF-A0A497H0D2-F1
#
_entry.id   AF-A0A497H0D2-F1
#
_cell.length_a   1.000
_cell.length_b   1.000
_cell.length_c   1.000
_cell.angle_alpha   90.00
_cell.angle_beta   90.00
_cell.angle_gamma   90.00
#
_symmetry.space_group_name_H-M   'P 1'
#
loop_
_entity.id
_entity.type
_entity.pdbx_description
1 polymer ?
#
loop_
_entity_poly.entity_id
_entity_poly.type
_entity_poly.pdbx_seq_one_letter_code
_entity_poly.pdbx_strand_id
1 'polypeptide(L)'
;MDTTDPICGMKGTIPAHGHYFCSEHCIRKYEEQHNISDDKKYCLGCAAGAGIPWYRERLFIVGMAVMVMLVLGYIIPALYPFFEAFIDYLKLIWWAIVIGFFIGGIIDYFVPRTYIEKYLSRHRKRTIVYAIIFGFLMSACSHGILAIAMELYKKGANTSSVVAFLLASPWANLPITILLFGFFGVKAAAIVVSALVIAATTGLIYLRLEKKGMVECGRCMHGEDTAVLADFSIRKDIKRRWREYEFTLPN
;
A
#
# COMPACT_ATOMS: atom_id res chain seq x y z
N MET A 1 35.33 -17.60 -2.18
CA MET A 1 33.98 -17.97 -1.73
C MET A 1 33.11 -18.08 -2.96
N ASP A 2 32.56 -19.26 -3.20
CA ASP A 2 31.67 -19.47 -4.34
C ASP A 2 30.37 -18.68 -4.10
N THR A 3 30.00 -17.84 -5.08
CA THR A 3 28.84 -16.95 -4.97
C THR A 3 27.68 -17.42 -5.84
N THR A 4 27.76 -18.62 -6.40
CA THR A 4 26.67 -19.21 -7.17
C THR A 4 25.59 -19.78 -6.25
N ASP A 5 24.34 -19.47 -6.59
CA ASP A 5 23.15 -19.98 -5.94
C ASP A 5 23.01 -21.49 -6.17
N PRO A 6 22.91 -22.31 -5.10
CA PRO A 6 22.84 -23.77 -5.23
C PRO A 6 21.53 -24.27 -5.85
N ILE A 7 20.50 -23.43 -5.92
CA ILE A 7 19.19 -23.77 -6.49
C ILE A 7 19.11 -23.40 -7.97
N CYS A 8 19.54 -22.19 -8.33
CA CYS A 8 19.38 -21.67 -9.70
C CYS A 8 20.68 -21.56 -10.51
N GLY A 9 21.85 -21.74 -9.89
CA GLY A 9 23.17 -21.66 -10.55
C GLY A 9 23.59 -20.25 -10.95
N MET A 10 22.78 -19.22 -10.67
CA MET A 10 23.11 -17.83 -10.95
C MET A 10 23.93 -17.21 -9.82
N LYS A 11 24.62 -16.10 -10.11
CA LYS A 11 25.39 -15.39 -9.08
C LYS A 11 24.45 -14.74 -8.05
N GLY A 12 24.52 -15.21 -6.82
CA GLY A 12 23.72 -14.73 -5.69
C GLY A 12 24.35 -13.53 -4.98
N THR A 13 23.51 -12.70 -4.39
CA THR A 13 23.91 -11.51 -3.60
C THR A 13 23.43 -11.57 -2.16
N ILE A 14 22.53 -12.51 -1.82
CA ILE A 14 21.88 -12.62 -0.51
C ILE A 14 22.52 -13.77 0.26
N PRO A 15 23.28 -13.54 1.35
CA PRO A 15 23.87 -14.61 2.14
C PRO A 15 22.83 -15.26 3.06
N ALA A 16 22.58 -16.56 2.93
CA ALA A 16 21.70 -17.33 3.84
C ALA A 16 22.20 -18.77 3.96
N HIS A 17 22.02 -19.42 5.11
CA HIS A 17 22.38 -20.85 5.32
C HIS A 17 23.79 -21.26 4.83
N GLY A 18 24.77 -20.34 4.85
CA GLY A 18 26.13 -20.58 4.37
C GLY A 18 26.34 -20.48 2.84
N HIS A 19 25.31 -20.12 2.07
CA HIS A 19 25.33 -19.96 0.63
C HIS A 19 24.89 -18.54 0.20
N TYR A 20 25.15 -18.19 -1.06
CA TYR A 20 24.65 -16.95 -1.67
C TYR A 20 23.48 -17.23 -2.60
N PHE A 21 22.33 -16.60 -2.39
CA PHE A 21 21.12 -16.77 -3.18
C PHE A 21 20.81 -15.57 -4.07
N CYS A 22 20.17 -15.81 -5.21
CA CYS A 22 19.79 -14.80 -6.18
C CYS A 22 18.43 -14.14 -5.85
N SER A 23 17.55 -14.82 -5.10
CA SER A 23 16.23 -14.30 -4.73
C SER A 23 15.67 -14.98 -3.47
N GLU A 24 14.71 -14.34 -2.79
CA GLU A 24 13.96 -14.93 -1.66
C GLU A 24 13.27 -16.25 -2.05
N HIS A 25 12.87 -16.38 -3.32
CA HIS A 25 12.25 -17.60 -3.82
C HIS A 25 13.22 -18.79 -3.81
N CYS A 26 14.50 -18.56 -4.11
CA CYS A 26 15.53 -19.61 -4.08
C CYS A 26 15.84 -20.04 -2.64
N ILE A 27 15.84 -19.09 -1.69
CA ILE A 27 16.02 -19.38 -0.26
C ILE A 27 14.91 -20.30 0.25
N ARG A 28 13.64 -19.96 -0.03
CA ARG A 28 12.49 -20.75 0.43
C ARG A 28 12.50 -22.16 -0.17
N LYS A 29 12.86 -22.28 -1.45
CA LYS A 29 12.99 -23.58 -2.14
C LYS A 29 14.12 -24.44 -1.56
N TYR A 30 15.23 -23.81 -1.15
CA TYR A 30 16.33 -24.49 -0.46
C TYR A 30 15.92 -25.01 0.92
N GLU A 31 15.18 -24.21 1.69
CA GLU A 31 14.63 -24.58 3.01
C GLU A 31 13.65 -25.75 2.93
N GLU A 32 12.78 -25.76 1.91
CA GLU A 32 11.86 -26.86 1.63
C GLU A 32 12.60 -28.15 1.28
N GLN A 33 13.67 -28.08 0.47
CA GLN A 33 14.45 -29.26 0.07
C GLN A 33 15.29 -29.84 1.22
N HIS A 34 15.77 -29.00 2.14
CA HIS A 34 16.61 -29.42 3.27
C HIS A 34 15.82 -29.58 4.57
N ASN A 35 14.49 -29.51 4.51
CA ASN A 35 13.56 -29.75 5.61
C ASN A 35 13.93 -28.94 6.88
N ILE A 36 14.30 -27.67 6.68
CA ILE A 36 14.75 -26.78 7.75
C ILE A 36 13.52 -26.36 8.58
N SER A 37 13.59 -26.59 9.89
CA SER A 37 12.51 -26.31 10.84
C SER A 37 12.18 -24.81 10.94
N ASP A 38 10.92 -24.48 11.23
CA ASP A 38 10.39 -23.09 11.24
C ASP A 38 11.18 -22.13 12.13
N ASP A 39 11.84 -22.62 13.18
CA ASP A 39 12.70 -21.85 14.08
C ASP A 39 14.03 -21.40 13.47
N LYS A 40 14.48 -22.06 12.38
CA LYS A 40 15.75 -21.78 11.70
C LYS A 40 15.59 -21.14 10.32
N LYS A 41 14.36 -20.81 9.91
CA LYS A 41 14.12 -20.15 8.62
C LYS A 41 14.84 -18.81 8.57
N TYR A 42 15.43 -18.52 7.41
CA TYR A 42 16.14 -17.28 7.16
C TYR A 42 15.14 -16.12 7.10
N CYS A 43 14.99 -15.43 8.22
CA CYS A 43 14.14 -14.24 8.29
C CYS A 43 14.92 -13.01 7.83
N LEU A 44 14.52 -12.45 6.68
CA LEU A 44 15.04 -11.18 6.16
C LEU A 44 14.87 -10.03 7.19
N GLY A 45 13.82 -10.09 8.00
CA GLY A 45 13.57 -9.14 9.09
C GLY A 45 14.56 -9.22 10.26
N CYS A 46 15.24 -10.36 10.45
CA CYS A 46 16.28 -10.53 11.47
C CYS A 46 17.68 -10.26 10.90
N ALA A 47 17.91 -10.54 9.61
CA ALA A 47 19.13 -10.17 8.90
C ALA A 47 19.18 -8.67 8.49
N ALA A 48 18.06 -7.95 8.61
CA ALA A 48 17.98 -6.49 8.50
C ALA A 48 18.72 -5.73 9.63
N GLY A 49 19.52 -6.42 10.45
CA GLY A 49 20.53 -5.84 11.33
C GLY A 49 21.90 -5.61 10.67
N ALA A 50 22.12 -6.05 9.43
CA ALA A 50 23.31 -5.66 8.68
C ALA A 50 23.09 -4.27 8.06
N GLY A 51 23.35 -3.25 8.88
CA GLY A 51 23.13 -1.84 8.56
C GLY A 51 23.61 -1.47 7.17
N ILE A 52 22.67 -1.05 6.32
CA ILE A 52 22.99 -0.29 5.12
C ILE A 52 23.76 0.94 5.61
N PRO A 53 24.96 1.24 5.10
CA PRO A 53 25.69 2.42 5.56
C PRO A 53 24.82 3.65 5.32
N TRP A 54 24.69 4.50 6.34
CA TRP A 54 23.78 5.66 6.39
C TRP A 54 23.80 6.53 5.13
N TYR A 55 24.95 6.67 4.46
CA TYR A 55 25.08 7.47 3.22
C TYR A 55 24.40 6.86 1.98
N ARG A 56 24.00 5.59 2.02
CA ARG A 56 23.42 4.84 0.89
C ARG A 56 21.90 4.70 1.01
N GLU A 57 21.33 5.21 2.10
CA GLU A 57 19.90 5.39 2.31
C GLU A 57 19.34 6.38 1.28
N ARG A 58 18.33 5.99 0.49
CA ARG A 58 17.69 6.89 -0.48
C ARG A 58 17.13 8.14 0.18
N LEU A 59 16.63 8.01 1.41
CA LEU A 59 16.13 9.12 2.20
C LEU A 59 17.22 10.16 2.48
N PHE A 60 18.43 9.71 2.80
CA PHE A 60 19.54 10.61 3.11
C PHE A 60 20.05 11.32 1.87
N ILE A 61 20.14 10.62 0.73
CA ILE A 61 20.54 11.22 -0.56
C ILE A 61 19.52 12.28 -1.00
N VAL A 62 18.23 11.97 -0.94
CA VAL A 62 17.16 12.92 -1.27
C VAL A 62 17.17 14.09 -0.29
N GLY A 63 17.33 13.83 1.01
CA GLY A 63 17.44 14.87 2.04
C GLY A 63 18.61 15.81 1.79
N MET A 64 19.80 15.29 1.51
CA MET A 64 21.00 16.08 1.21
C MET A 64 20.82 16.92 -0.06
N ALA A 65 20.25 16.34 -1.13
CA ALA A 65 19.99 17.06 -2.37
C ALA A 65 19.00 18.22 -2.18
N VAL A 66 17.92 18.00 -1.42
CA VAL A 66 16.95 19.05 -1.07
C VAL A 66 17.61 20.14 -0.22
N MET A 67 18.42 19.76 0.78
CA MET A 67 19.10 20.72 1.65
C MET A 67 20.09 21.59 0.87
N VAL A 68 20.88 21.00 -0.03
CA VAL A 68 21.78 21.72 -0.94
C VAL A 68 21.01 22.65 -1.87
N MET A 69 19.89 22.20 -2.44
CA MET A 69 19.04 23.02 -3.31
C MET A 69 18.44 24.22 -2.56
N LEU A 70 18.04 24.05 -1.30
CA LEU A 70 17.52 25.14 -0.46
C LEU A 70 18.61 26.14 -0.08
N VAL A 71 19.81 25.67 0.26
CA VAL A 71 20.97 26.53 0.59
C VAL A 71 21.41 27.35 -0.63
N LEU A 72 21.50 26.73 -1.81
CA LEU A 72 21.71 27.44 -3.09
C LEU A 72 20.56 28.42 -3.38
N GLY A 73 19.33 28.03 -3.06
CA GLY A 73 18.13 28.85 -3.14
C GLY A 73 18.20 30.13 -2.31
N TYR A 74 18.80 30.05 -1.12
CA TYR A 74 18.96 31.16 -0.19
C TYR A 74 20.14 32.09 -0.56
N ILE A 75 21.25 31.53 -1.06
CA ILE A 75 22.47 32.29 -1.38
C ILE A 75 22.35 33.06 -2.69
N ILE A 76 21.60 32.54 -3.67
CA ILE A 76 21.48 33.14 -5.00
C ILE A 76 20.25 34.07 -5.03
N PRO A 77 20.41 35.40 -5.20
CA PRO A 77 19.28 36.35 -5.17
C PRO A 77 18.24 36.12 -6.28
N ALA A 78 18.62 35.48 -7.39
CA ALA A 78 17.70 35.07 -8.45
C ALA A 78 16.79 33.89 -8.06
N LEU A 79 17.16 33.10 -7.05
CA LEU A 79 16.46 31.90 -6.62
C LEU A 79 15.74 32.06 -5.27
N TYR A 80 15.91 33.20 -4.60
CA TYR A 80 15.20 33.58 -3.38
C TYR A 80 13.66 33.42 -3.45
N PRO A 81 12.94 33.79 -4.54
CA PRO A 81 11.49 33.58 -4.61
C PRO A 81 11.09 32.11 -4.58
N PHE A 82 11.95 31.19 -5.04
CA PHE A 82 11.70 29.75 -4.94
C PHE A 82 11.80 29.26 -3.49
N PHE A 83 12.78 29.77 -2.73
CA PHE A 83 12.94 29.40 -1.32
C PHE A 83 11.75 29.87 -0.47
N GLU A 84 11.30 31.12 -0.66
CA GLU A 84 10.11 31.64 0.03
C GLU A 84 8.85 30.81 -0.29
N ALA A 85 8.61 30.53 -1.59
CA ALA A 85 7.49 29.68 -1.99
C ALA A 85 7.56 28.29 -1.36
N PHE A 86 8.75 27.67 -1.34
CA PHE A 86 8.95 26.37 -0.71
C PHE A 86 8.63 26.39 0.79
N ILE A 87 9.12 27.40 1.51
CA ILE A 87 8.87 27.55 2.96
C ILE A 87 7.39 27.80 3.24
N ASP A 88 6.71 28.61 2.42
CA ASP A 88 5.27 28.86 2.57
C ASP A 88 4.44 27.59 2.32
N TYR A 89 4.74 26.82 1.27
CA TYR A 89 4.09 25.53 1.05
C TYR A 89 4.39 24.54 2.17
N LEU A 90 5.63 24.50 2.66
CA LEU A 90 6.01 23.61 3.76
C LEU A 90 5.22 23.97 5.02
N LYS A 91 5.14 25.25 5.40
CA LYS A 91 4.32 25.72 6.53
C LYS A 91 2.84 25.36 6.35
N LEU A 92 2.31 25.49 5.14
CA LEU A 92 0.92 25.19 4.83
C LEU A 92 0.59 23.70 4.97
N ILE A 93 1.49 22.81 4.51
CA ILE A 93 1.20 21.38 4.35
C ILE A 93 1.79 20.54 5.51
N TRP A 94 2.74 21.07 6.29
CA TRP A 94 3.41 20.37 7.39
C TRP A 94 2.42 19.69 8.34
N TRP A 95 1.37 20.41 8.74
CA TRP A 95 0.35 19.87 9.64
C TRP A 95 -0.42 18.71 9.02
N ALA A 96 -0.77 18.81 7.74
CA ALA A 96 -1.43 17.74 7.00
C ALA A 96 -0.52 16.51 6.83
N ILE A 97 0.79 16.71 6.66
CA ILE A 97 1.78 15.62 6.57
C ILE A 97 1.88 14.89 7.91
N VAL A 98 2.02 15.61 9.02
CA VAL A 98 2.11 15.01 10.36
C VAL A 98 0.86 14.21 10.69
N ILE A 99 -0.32 14.79 10.46
CA ILE A 99 -1.59 14.08 10.64
C ILE A 99 -1.69 12.88 9.69
N GLY A 100 -1.28 13.02 8.43
CA GLY A 100 -1.29 11.95 7.45
C GLY A 100 -0.40 10.78 7.85
N PHE A 101 0.81 11.04 8.36
CA PHE A 101 1.69 10.01 8.90
C PHE A 101 1.14 9.37 10.17
N PHE A 102 0.55 10.16 11.07
CA PHE A 102 -0.06 9.66 12.29
C PHE A 102 -1.24 8.74 12.01
N ILE A 103 -2.18 9.19 11.18
CA ILE A 103 -3.33 8.39 10.73
C ILE A 103 -2.84 7.20 9.92
N GLY A 104 -1.87 7.37 9.03
CA GLY A 104 -1.27 6.28 8.24
C GLY A 104 -0.66 5.19 9.12
N GLY A 105 0.09 5.58 10.16
CA GLY A 105 0.66 4.65 11.14
C GLY A 105 -0.42 3.96 11.98
N ILE A 106 -1.46 4.69 12.41
CA ILE A 106 -2.61 4.10 13.10
C ILE A 106 -3.33 3.11 12.19
N ILE A 107 -3.58 3.45 10.92
CA ILE A 107 -4.25 2.56 9.97
C ILE A 107 -3.40 1.33 9.70
N ASP A 108 -2.08 1.45 9.51
CA ASP A 108 -1.21 0.29 9.30
C ASP A 108 -1.20 -0.63 10.55
N TYR A 109 -1.30 -0.04 11.75
CA TYR A 109 -1.42 -0.77 13.00
C TYR A 109 -2.81 -1.45 13.19
N PHE A 110 -3.90 -0.70 12.98
CA PHE A 110 -5.28 -1.13 13.27
C PHE A 110 -5.95 -1.90 12.14
N VAL A 111 -5.55 -1.68 10.90
CA VAL A 111 -6.12 -2.32 9.71
C VAL A 111 -5.10 -3.34 9.19
N PRO A 112 -5.01 -4.52 9.81
CA PRO A 112 -4.13 -5.55 9.29
C PRO A 112 -4.61 -5.97 7.90
N ARG A 113 -3.62 -6.27 7.07
CA ARG A 113 -3.72 -6.60 5.65
C ARG A 113 -4.87 -7.59 5.36
N THR A 114 -5.09 -8.54 6.26
CA THR A 114 -6.12 -9.58 6.23
C THR A 114 -7.58 -9.07 6.28
N TYR A 115 -7.86 -7.87 6.82
CA TYR A 115 -9.23 -7.35 6.95
C TYR A 115 -9.71 -6.75 5.64
N ILE A 116 -8.84 -5.97 5.00
CA ILE A 116 -9.09 -5.40 3.68
C ILE A 116 -9.22 -6.55 2.68
N GLU A 117 -8.35 -7.56 2.76
CA GLU A 117 -8.46 -8.78 1.96
C GLU A 117 -9.82 -9.45 2.14
N LYS A 118 -10.30 -9.68 3.37
CA LYS A 118 -11.61 -10.34 3.58
C LYS A 118 -12.78 -9.57 2.95
N TYR A 119 -12.76 -8.24 3.01
CA TYR A 119 -13.81 -7.40 2.46
C TYR A 119 -13.69 -7.18 0.95
N LEU A 120 -12.48 -7.22 0.39
CA LEU A 120 -12.22 -6.99 -1.04
C LEU A 120 -11.99 -8.27 -1.87
N SER A 121 -11.77 -9.43 -1.25
CA SER A 121 -11.50 -10.71 -1.92
C SER A 121 -12.77 -11.43 -2.38
N ARG A 122 -13.94 -11.11 -1.80
CA ARG A 122 -15.21 -11.76 -2.19
C ARG A 122 -15.63 -11.33 -3.60
N HIS A 123 -15.95 -12.27 -4.49
CA HIS A 123 -16.46 -11.99 -5.84
C HIS A 123 -17.95 -11.64 -5.85
N ARG A 124 -18.33 -10.60 -5.09
CA ARG A 124 -19.73 -10.12 -4.99
C ARG A 124 -19.84 -8.66 -5.39
N LYS A 125 -21.01 -8.28 -5.90
CA LYS A 125 -21.35 -6.89 -6.22
C LYS A 125 -21.20 -5.95 -5.01
N ARG A 126 -21.40 -6.46 -3.79
CA ARG A 126 -21.24 -5.69 -2.53
C ARG A 126 -19.79 -5.23 -2.31
N THR A 127 -18.81 -6.02 -2.74
CA THR A 127 -17.38 -5.73 -2.64
C THR A 127 -16.99 -4.47 -3.42
N ILE A 128 -17.62 -4.24 -4.58
CA ILE A 128 -17.44 -3.03 -5.40
C ILE A 128 -17.97 -1.80 -4.67
N VAL A 129 -19.15 -1.90 -4.04
CA VAL A 129 -19.74 -0.79 -3.28
C VAL A 129 -18.83 -0.39 -2.11
N TYR A 130 -18.29 -1.36 -1.37
CA TYR A 130 -17.32 -1.07 -0.31
C TYR A 130 -16.07 -0.38 -0.86
N ALA A 131 -15.52 -0.87 -1.98
CA ALA A 131 -14.35 -0.26 -2.61
C ALA A 131 -14.60 1.21 -3.03
N ILE A 132 -15.78 1.52 -3.56
CA ILE A 132 -16.16 2.88 -3.95
C ILE A 132 -16.31 3.78 -2.72
N ILE A 133 -16.96 3.30 -1.66
CA ILE A 133 -17.12 4.07 -0.41
C ILE A 133 -15.76 4.36 0.22
N PHE A 134 -14.89 3.36 0.31
CA PHE A 134 -13.54 3.55 0.81
C PHE A 134 -12.75 4.51 -0.08
N GLY A 135 -12.85 4.40 -1.41
CA GLY A 135 -12.18 5.32 -2.33
C GLY A 135 -12.67 6.76 -2.20
N PHE A 136 -13.99 6.96 -2.09
CA PHE A 136 -14.64 8.26 -1.87
C PHE A 136 -14.14 8.94 -0.58
N LEU A 137 -14.08 8.17 0.51
CA LEU A 137 -13.67 8.67 1.82
C LEU A 137 -12.16 8.91 1.90
N MET A 138 -11.39 8.09 1.19
CA MET A 138 -9.95 8.08 1.21
C MET A 138 -9.39 9.00 0.14
N SER A 139 -9.13 10.24 0.54
CA SER A 139 -8.47 11.23 -0.32
C SER A 139 -6.96 11.08 -0.20
N ALA A 140 -6.33 10.39 -1.16
CA ALA A 140 -4.89 10.35 -1.32
C ALA A 140 -4.49 11.04 -2.63
N CYS A 141 -3.23 11.49 -2.72
CA CYS A 141 -2.68 11.95 -3.99
C CYS A 141 -2.61 10.80 -5.01
N SER A 142 -2.50 11.11 -6.31
CA SER A 142 -2.45 10.12 -7.39
C SER A 142 -1.38 9.04 -7.17
N HIS A 143 -0.23 9.41 -6.59
CA HIS A 143 0.83 8.49 -6.22
C HIS A 143 0.47 7.62 -5.01
N GLY A 144 -0.13 8.22 -3.98
CA GLY A 144 -0.54 7.52 -2.77
C GLY A 144 -1.67 6.51 -3.02
N ILE A 145 -2.68 6.89 -3.79
CA ILE A 145 -3.80 6.00 -4.11
C ILE A 145 -3.33 4.80 -4.95
N LEU A 146 -2.39 5.02 -5.88
CA LEU A 146 -1.81 3.95 -6.68
C LEU A 146 -0.98 2.99 -5.83
N ALA A 147 -0.14 3.51 -4.92
CA ALA A 147 0.64 2.68 -4.00
C ALA A 147 -0.26 1.78 -3.14
N ILE A 148 -1.37 2.34 -2.63
CA ILE A 148 -2.34 1.61 -1.83
C ILE A 148 -3.07 0.57 -2.66
N ALA A 149 -3.52 0.92 -3.86
CA ALA A 149 -4.18 0.00 -4.77
C ALA A 149 -3.27 -1.19 -5.17
N MET A 150 -1.99 -0.92 -5.44
CA MET A 150 -0.99 -1.96 -5.72
C MET A 150 -0.79 -2.90 -4.53
N GLU A 151 -0.77 -2.35 -3.32
CA GLU A 151 -0.65 -3.15 -2.11
C GLU A 151 -1.89 -4.03 -1.88
N LEU A 152 -3.09 -3.49 -2.13
CA LEU A 152 -4.35 -4.26 -2.13
C LEU A 152 -4.34 -5.38 -3.17
N TYR A 153 -3.83 -5.10 -4.37
CA TYR A 153 -3.72 -6.09 -5.45
C TYR A 153 -2.75 -7.22 -5.09
N LYS A 154 -1.55 -6.90 -4.60
CA LYS A 154 -0.56 -7.89 -4.12
C LYS A 154 -1.12 -8.79 -3.03
N LYS A 155 -2.01 -8.24 -2.21
CA LYS A 155 -2.74 -8.90 -1.12
C LYS A 155 -3.90 -9.79 -1.56
N GLY A 156 -4.21 -9.85 -2.85
CA GLY A 156 -5.26 -10.74 -3.37
C GLY A 156 -6.66 -10.16 -3.24
N ALA A 157 -6.78 -8.84 -3.12
CA ALA A 157 -8.05 -8.17 -3.41
C ALA A 157 -8.48 -8.45 -4.85
N ASN A 158 -9.77 -8.55 -5.08
CA ASN A 158 -10.31 -8.71 -6.42
C ASN A 158 -9.92 -7.51 -7.30
N THR A 159 -9.40 -7.78 -8.51
CA THR A 159 -9.02 -6.77 -9.51
C THR A 159 -10.15 -5.77 -9.78
N SER A 160 -11.40 -6.22 -9.84
CA SER A 160 -12.58 -5.36 -10.04
C SER A 160 -12.80 -4.37 -8.90
N SER A 161 -12.52 -4.76 -7.65
CA SER A 161 -12.57 -3.86 -6.49
C SER A 161 -11.41 -2.87 -6.48
N VAL A 162 -10.21 -3.29 -6.86
CA VAL A 162 -9.03 -2.39 -6.93
C VAL A 162 -9.26 -1.30 -7.98
N VAL A 163 -9.77 -1.67 -9.16
CA VAL A 163 -10.08 -0.71 -10.24
C VAL A 163 -11.21 0.24 -9.82
N ALA A 164 -12.28 -0.27 -9.18
CA ALA A 164 -13.37 0.57 -8.70
C ALA A 164 -12.91 1.57 -7.62
N PHE A 165 -12.03 1.15 -6.71
CA PHE A 165 -11.40 2.02 -5.71
C PHE A 165 -10.54 3.12 -6.36
N LEU A 166 -9.70 2.73 -7.34
CA LEU A 166 -8.84 3.64 -8.09
C LEU A 166 -9.62 4.68 -8.91
N LEU A 167 -10.80 4.35 -9.41
CA LEU A 167 -11.66 5.29 -10.13
C LEU A 167 -12.44 6.19 -9.17
N ALA A 168 -13.00 5.63 -8.10
CA ALA A 168 -13.83 6.38 -7.15
C ALA A 168 -13.05 7.47 -6.41
N SER A 169 -11.80 7.20 -6.02
CA SER A 169 -11.00 8.13 -5.22
C SER A 169 -10.72 9.47 -5.93
N PRO A 170 -10.07 9.52 -7.11
CA PRO A 170 -9.79 10.79 -7.78
C PRO A 170 -11.04 11.49 -8.32
N TRP A 171 -12.09 10.74 -8.68
CA TRP A 171 -13.26 11.33 -9.34
C TRP A 171 -14.34 11.81 -8.39
N ALA A 172 -14.39 11.26 -7.17
CA ALA A 172 -15.43 11.58 -6.22
C ALA A 172 -14.90 11.83 -4.80
N ASN A 173 -13.62 12.11 -4.57
CA ASN A 173 -13.16 12.37 -3.20
C ASN A 173 -13.90 13.53 -2.51
N LEU A 174 -13.90 13.50 -1.18
CA LEU A 174 -14.51 14.54 -0.33
C LEU A 174 -14.06 15.97 -0.68
N PRO A 175 -12.75 16.27 -0.85
CA PRO A 175 -12.31 17.63 -1.17
C PRO A 175 -12.85 18.16 -2.50
N ILE A 176 -12.81 17.37 -3.57
CA ILE A 176 -13.34 17.74 -4.89
C ILE A 176 -14.85 17.90 -4.80
N THR A 177 -15.53 17.01 -4.07
CA THR A 177 -16.97 17.11 -3.84
C THR A 177 -17.32 18.45 -3.18
N ILE A 178 -16.67 18.79 -2.06
CA ILE A 178 -16.90 20.06 -1.35
C ILE A 178 -16.63 21.26 -2.25
N LEU A 179 -15.51 21.24 -2.98
CA LEU A 179 -15.13 22.30 -3.89
C LEU A 179 -16.17 22.50 -5.01
N LEU A 180 -16.65 21.40 -5.59
CA LEU A 180 -17.62 21.42 -6.66
C LEU A 180 -18.98 21.93 -6.18
N PHE A 181 -19.41 21.55 -4.97
CA PHE A 181 -20.60 22.11 -4.33
C PHE A 181 -20.44 23.62 -4.08
N GLY A 182 -19.25 24.09 -3.74
CA GLY A 182 -18.95 25.52 -3.61
C GLY A 182 -19.11 26.30 -4.92
N PHE A 183 -18.66 25.75 -6.05
CA PHE A 183 -18.73 26.43 -7.35
C PHE A 183 -20.07 26.27 -8.08
N PHE A 184 -20.63 25.07 -8.09
CA PHE A 184 -21.79 24.71 -8.91
C PHE A 184 -23.07 24.47 -8.09
N GLY A 185 -23.00 24.57 -6.75
CA GLY A 185 -24.13 24.32 -5.86
C GLY A 185 -24.67 22.90 -5.98
N VAL A 186 -25.99 22.75 -6.00
CA VAL A 186 -26.69 21.45 -6.08
C VAL A 186 -26.38 20.70 -7.39
N LYS A 187 -26.00 21.39 -8.47
CA LYS A 187 -25.61 20.76 -9.74
C LYS A 187 -24.34 19.92 -9.61
N ALA A 188 -23.50 20.20 -8.63
CA ALA A 188 -22.32 19.41 -8.31
C ALA A 188 -22.67 17.97 -7.91
N ALA A 189 -23.82 17.77 -7.26
CA ALA A 189 -24.29 16.44 -6.87
C ALA A 189 -24.43 15.51 -8.09
N ALA A 190 -24.93 16.02 -9.20
CA ALA A 190 -25.10 15.25 -10.43
C ALA A 190 -23.76 14.77 -11.00
N ILE A 191 -22.72 15.61 -10.91
CA ILE A 191 -21.36 15.28 -11.38
C ILE A 191 -20.72 14.22 -10.48
N VAL A 192 -20.86 14.36 -9.17
CA VAL A 192 -20.32 13.37 -8.21
C VAL A 192 -21.05 12.03 -8.36
N VAL A 193 -22.38 12.06 -8.50
CA VAL A 193 -23.17 10.85 -8.72
C VAL A 193 -22.80 10.20 -10.04
N SER A 194 -22.62 10.95 -11.13
CA SER A 194 -22.23 10.37 -12.42
C SER A 194 -20.83 9.73 -12.35
N ALA A 195 -19.88 10.35 -11.66
CA ALA A 195 -18.57 9.76 -11.40
C ALA A 195 -18.65 8.44 -10.62
N LEU A 196 -19.46 8.39 -9.55
CA LEU A 196 -19.68 7.17 -8.77
C LEU A 196 -20.36 6.07 -9.60
N VAL A 197 -21.30 6.44 -10.47
CA VAL A 197 -21.96 5.50 -11.40
C VAL A 197 -20.95 4.94 -12.41
N ILE A 198 -20.05 5.76 -12.94
CA ILE A 198 -18.98 5.29 -13.84
C ILE A 198 -18.07 4.31 -13.10
N ALA A 199 -17.61 4.64 -11.91
CA ALA A 199 -16.79 3.73 -11.09
C ALA A 199 -17.52 2.39 -10.80
N ALA A 200 -18.82 2.44 -10.47
CA ALA A 200 -19.63 1.26 -10.22
C ALA A 200 -19.84 0.38 -11.46
N THR A 201 -20.14 1.01 -12.60
CA THR A 201 -20.34 0.30 -13.87
C THR A 201 -19.04 -0.32 -14.36
N THR A 202 -17.91 0.39 -14.31
CA THR A 202 -16.59 -0.16 -14.64
C THR A 202 -16.23 -1.33 -13.72
N GLY A 203 -16.41 -1.19 -12.40
CA GLY A 203 -16.19 -2.28 -11.45
C GLY A 203 -17.05 -3.51 -11.77
N LEU A 204 -18.31 -3.31 -12.16
CA LEU A 204 -19.22 -4.40 -12.54
C LEU A 204 -18.81 -5.08 -13.86
N ILE A 205 -18.33 -4.31 -14.83
CA ILE A 205 -17.80 -4.83 -16.10
C ILE A 205 -16.57 -5.70 -15.82
N TYR A 206 -15.63 -5.22 -15.01
CA TYR A 206 -14.45 -5.99 -14.62
C TYR A 206 -14.82 -7.26 -13.87
N LEU A 207 -15.80 -7.22 -12.96
CA LEU A 207 -16.31 -8.42 -12.29
C LEU A 207 -16.90 -9.43 -13.29
N ARG A 208 -17.53 -8.97 -14.38
CA ARG A 208 -18.08 -9.85 -15.41
C ARG A 208 -17.01 -10.41 -16.34
N LEU A 209 -15.96 -9.64 -16.63
CA LEU A 209 -14.79 -10.09 -17.40
C LEU A 209 -13.97 -11.12 -16.62
N GLU A 210 -13.81 -10.91 -15.32
CA GLU A 210 -13.17 -11.83 -14.40
C GLU A 210 -13.92 -13.18 -14.35
N LYS A 211 -15.25 -13.16 -14.25
CA LYS A 211 -16.07 -14.38 -14.34
C LYS A 211 -15.95 -15.13 -15.67
N LYS A 212 -15.58 -14.43 -16.75
CA LYS A 212 -15.36 -15.03 -18.07
C LYS A 212 -13.91 -15.48 -18.27
N GLY A 213 -13.02 -15.31 -17.29
CA GLY A 213 -11.61 -15.71 -17.37
C GLY A 213 -10.76 -14.85 -18.33
N MET A 214 -11.23 -13.65 -18.70
CA MET A 214 -10.52 -12.77 -19.65
C MET A 214 -9.55 -11.79 -18.99
N VAL A 215 -9.44 -11.81 -17.66
CA VAL A 215 -8.58 -10.90 -16.88
C VAL A 215 -7.74 -11.73 -15.94
N GLU A 216 -6.42 -11.49 -15.93
CA GLU A 216 -5.52 -12.16 -14.99
C GLU A 216 -5.84 -11.72 -13.56
N CYS A 217 -6.35 -12.66 -12.77
CA CYS A 217 -6.40 -12.48 -11.32
C CYS A 217 -5.21 -13.19 -10.68
N GLY A 218 -4.39 -12.43 -9.94
CA GLY A 218 -3.19 -12.96 -9.30
C GLY A 218 -3.45 -14.02 -8.21
N ARG A 219 -4.68 -14.17 -7.71
CA ARG A 219 -5.05 -15.17 -6.68
C ARG A 219 -6.46 -15.76 -6.77
N CYS A 220 -7.23 -15.47 -7.81
CA CYS A 220 -8.57 -16.01 -7.99
C CYS A 220 -8.48 -17.30 -8.82
N MET A 221 -8.72 -18.45 -8.18
CA MET A 221 -9.05 -19.66 -8.93
C MET A 221 -10.46 -19.48 -9.52
N HIS A 222 -10.55 -19.39 -10.84
CA HIS A 222 -11.76 -19.56 -11.66
C HIS A 222 -13.12 -19.36 -10.96
N GLY A 223 -13.44 -18.12 -10.57
CA GLY A 223 -14.81 -17.74 -10.21
C GLY A 223 -15.37 -18.37 -8.93
N GLU A 224 -14.57 -19.05 -8.11
CA GLU A 224 -14.95 -19.47 -6.76
C GLU A 224 -14.06 -18.79 -5.71
N ASP A 225 -14.73 -18.31 -4.65
CA ASP A 225 -14.12 -17.64 -3.51
C ASP A 225 -13.11 -18.61 -2.85
N THR A 226 -11.79 -18.44 -3.04
CA THR A 226 -10.80 -19.19 -2.24
C THR A 226 -10.93 -18.72 -0.79
N ALA A 227 -11.62 -19.55 -0.01
CA ALA A 227 -11.97 -19.34 1.37
C ALA A 227 -10.75 -19.43 2.32
N VAL A 228 -9.69 -18.67 2.08
CA VAL A 228 -8.59 -18.56 3.06
C VAL A 228 -9.01 -17.70 4.27
N LEU A 229 -10.06 -16.88 4.14
CA LEU A 229 -10.50 -15.94 5.18
C LEU A 229 -11.94 -16.18 5.68
N ALA A 230 -12.59 -17.29 5.32
CA ALA A 230 -13.93 -17.60 5.83
C ALA A 230 -13.95 -17.65 7.37
N ASP A 231 -12.89 -18.19 7.97
CA ASP A 231 -12.81 -18.43 9.42
C ASP A 231 -12.29 -17.23 10.23
N PHE A 232 -11.77 -16.17 9.58
CA PHE A 232 -11.17 -15.05 10.30
C PHE A 232 -12.23 -14.06 10.83
N SER A 233 -12.65 -14.20 12.09
CA SER A 233 -13.59 -13.27 12.72
C SER A 233 -12.88 -12.01 13.20
N ILE A 234 -13.16 -10.90 12.53
CA ILE A 234 -12.69 -9.53 12.83
C ILE A 234 -12.91 -9.16 14.30
N ARG A 235 -14.06 -9.56 14.89
CA ARG A 235 -14.36 -9.31 16.30
C ARG A 235 -13.49 -10.12 17.24
N LYS A 236 -13.14 -11.37 16.88
CA LYS A 236 -12.24 -12.20 17.70
C LYS A 236 -10.81 -11.70 17.64
N ASP A 237 -10.32 -11.27 16.48
CA ASP A 237 -8.94 -10.79 16.35
C ASP A 237 -8.75 -9.41 17.00
N ILE A 238 -9.71 -8.48 16.89
CA ILE A 238 -9.69 -7.22 17.67
C ILE A 238 -9.69 -7.52 19.18
N LYS A 239 -10.57 -8.41 19.66
CA LYS A 239 -10.65 -8.77 21.09
C LYS A 239 -9.42 -9.55 21.59
N ARG A 240 -8.69 -10.21 20.69
CA ARG A 240 -7.41 -10.86 21.00
C ARG A 240 -6.31 -9.81 21.15
N ARG A 241 -6.14 -8.93 20.15
CA ARG A 241 -5.15 -7.83 20.17
C ARG A 241 -5.34 -6.90 21.37
N TRP A 242 -6.58 -6.57 21.69
CA TRP A 242 -6.90 -5.73 22.86
C TRP A 242 -6.61 -6.43 24.20
N ARG A 243 -6.58 -7.77 24.24
CA ARG A 243 -6.19 -8.54 25.43
C ARG A 243 -4.68 -8.78 25.53
N GLU A 244 -3.98 -8.83 24.40
CA GLU A 244 -2.51 -8.96 24.34
C GLU A 244 -1.77 -7.62 24.48
N TYR A 245 -2.49 -6.50 24.50
CA TYR A 245 -1.93 -5.22 24.92
C TYR A 245 -1.71 -5.20 26.43
N GLU A 246 -0.64 -5.84 26.90
CA GLU A 246 -0.05 -5.52 28.18
C GLU A 246 0.75 -4.22 28.06
N PHE A 247 0.38 -3.24 28.86
CA PHE A 247 1.10 -1.98 29.01
C PHE A 247 2.42 -2.28 29.76
N THR A 248 3.42 -2.81 29.06
CA THR A 248 4.78 -2.88 29.61
C THR A 248 5.34 -1.45 29.65
N LEU A 249 5.07 -0.76 30.75
CA LEU A 249 5.85 0.38 31.18
C LEU A 249 7.27 -0.14 31.45
N PRO A 250 8.29 0.34 30.72
CA PRO A 250 9.67 0.04 31.09
C PRO A 250 9.90 0.67 32.47
N ASN A 251 10.11 -0.18 33.48
CA ASN A 251 10.70 0.21 34.76
C ASN A 251 12.17 0.56 34.57
#